data_AF-A0A9F7RDW8-F1
#
_entry.id   AF-A0A9F7RDW8-F1
#
_cell.length_a   1.000
_cell.length_b   1.000
_cell.length_c   1.000
_cell.angle_alpha   90.00
_cell.angle_beta   90.00
_cell.angle_gamma   90.00
#
_symmetry.space_group_name_H-M   'P 1'
#
loop_
_entity.id
_entity.type
_entity.pdbx_description
1 polymer ?
#
loop_
_entity_poly.entity_id
_entity_poly.type
_entity_poly.pdbx_seq_one_letter_code
_entity_poly.pdbx_strand_id
1 'polypeptide(L)'
;MNAERTMCLKFSLDLVHKLLKSDTLQEELQTRGESFTSKLQYQRSATENVFMTFQLDCPKLLKLTGLPGRLIASLFEHSSVVERVKSPAGQTSPDIHAVAKEIAPINGVDLLKIRNILLEKWLCTPGQTNGKDLQYQDSVTDLTEDPNLMRVVYLLQMHSMDMRHVCSVPS
;
A
#
# COMPACT_ATOMS: atom_id res chain seq x y z
N MET A 1 53.16 -1.64 19.53
CA MET A 1 51.88 -2.35 19.25
C MET A 1 50.98 -2.62 20.47
N ASN A 2 51.49 -2.74 21.71
CA ASN A 2 50.61 -3.05 22.86
C ASN A 2 49.93 -1.82 23.51
N ALA A 3 50.57 -0.65 23.48
CA ALA A 3 50.03 0.57 24.10
C ALA A 3 48.76 1.12 23.41
N GLU A 4 48.71 1.06 22.07
CA GLU A 4 47.54 1.51 21.30
C GLU A 4 46.29 0.66 21.60
N ARG A 5 46.44 -0.68 21.67
CA ARG A 5 45.31 -1.55 22.04
C ARG A 5 44.79 -1.26 23.44
N THR A 6 45.68 -1.02 24.40
CA THR A 6 45.28 -0.65 25.76
C THR A 6 44.59 0.71 25.83
N MET A 7 45.03 1.69 25.04
CA MET A 7 44.36 3.00 24.95
C MET A 7 42.98 2.89 24.30
N CYS A 8 42.84 2.14 23.21
CA CYS A 8 41.55 1.88 22.59
C CYS A 8 40.58 1.22 23.56
N LEU A 9 41.02 0.18 24.30
CA LEU A 9 40.17 -0.49 25.29
C LEU A 9 39.73 0.44 26.42
N LYS A 10 40.62 1.30 26.93
CA LYS A 10 40.29 2.29 27.95
C LYS A 10 39.28 3.32 27.44
N PHE A 11 39.47 3.82 26.22
CA PHE A 11 38.53 4.75 25.58
C PHE A 11 37.15 4.11 25.40
N SER A 12 37.10 2.87 24.91
CA SER A 12 35.84 2.12 24.77
C SER A 12 35.13 1.91 26.11
N LEU A 13 35.86 1.59 27.17
CA LEU A 13 35.30 1.38 28.50
C LEU A 13 34.73 2.69 29.09
N ASP A 14 35.46 3.79 28.93
CA ASP A 14 35.02 5.12 29.37
C ASP A 14 33.77 5.58 28.62
N LEU A 15 33.70 5.30 27.32
CA LEU A 15 32.54 5.61 26.50
C LEU A 15 31.32 4.82 26.97
N VAL A 16 31.45 3.49 27.17
CA VAL A 16 30.37 2.63 27.68
C VAL A 16 29.90 3.09 29.06
N HIS A 17 30.83 3.46 29.96
CA HIS A 17 30.48 3.92 31.30
C HIS A 17 29.76 5.28 31.29
N LYS A 18 30.16 6.20 30.39
CA LYS A 18 29.44 7.46 30.18
C LYS A 18 28.05 7.25 29.60
N LEU A 19 27.90 6.33 28.64
CA LEU A 19 26.61 5.97 28.04
C LEU A 19 25.67 5.30 29.04
N LEU A 20 26.17 4.40 29.89
CA LEU A 20 25.38 3.77 30.95
C LEU A 20 24.90 4.75 32.03
N LYS A 21 25.55 5.91 32.17
CA LYS A 21 25.20 6.97 33.13
C LYS A 21 24.42 8.12 32.51
N SER A 22 24.24 8.16 31.18
CA SER A 22 23.54 9.28 30.55
C SER A 22 22.03 9.03 30.56
N ASP A 23 21.34 9.63 31.54
CA ASP A 23 19.87 9.66 31.61
C ASP A 23 19.25 10.27 30.34
N THR A 24 19.98 11.17 29.67
CA THR A 24 19.57 11.82 28.42
C THR A 24 19.35 10.82 27.27
N LEU A 25 20.16 9.77 27.17
CA LEU A 25 20.02 8.78 26.10
C LEU A 25 18.79 7.89 26.35
N GLN A 26 18.54 7.53 27.61
CA GLN A 26 17.35 6.79 28.00
C GLN A 26 16.07 7.61 27.77
N GLU A 27 16.07 8.88 28.14
CA GLU A 27 14.97 9.82 27.89
C GLU A 27 14.70 9.99 26.39
N GLU A 28 15.73 10.21 25.57
CA GLU A 28 15.59 10.30 24.11
C GLU A 28 14.99 9.04 23.48
N LEU A 29 15.44 7.86 23.92
CA LEU A 29 14.90 6.57 23.45
C LEU A 29 13.44 6.38 23.88
N GLN A 30 13.11 6.78 25.12
CA GLN A 30 11.75 6.71 25.64
C GLN A 30 10.81 7.64 24.88
N THR A 31 11.16 8.92 24.73
CA THR A 31 10.36 9.90 23.97
C THR A 31 10.19 9.47 22.52
N ARG A 32 11.25 8.92 21.91
CA ARG A 32 11.18 8.36 20.55
C ARG A 32 10.25 7.16 20.48
N GLY A 33 10.29 6.26 21.46
CA GLY A 33 9.40 5.10 21.55
C GLY A 33 7.94 5.49 21.74
N GLU A 34 7.67 6.48 22.59
CA GLU A 34 6.33 7.05 22.81
C GLU A 34 5.81 7.71 21.54
N SER A 35 6.59 8.57 20.90
CA SER A 35 6.25 9.21 19.62
C SER A 35 5.94 8.19 18.52
N PHE A 36 6.75 7.13 18.42
CA PHE A 36 6.51 6.05 17.48
C PHE A 36 5.20 5.29 17.79
N THR A 37 4.93 5.01 19.06
CA THR A 37 3.69 4.34 19.50
C THR A 37 2.46 5.19 19.22
N SER A 38 2.51 6.49 19.56
CA SER A 38 1.43 7.44 19.27
C SER A 38 1.17 7.56 17.76
N LYS A 39 2.23 7.59 16.95
CA LYS A 39 2.11 7.57 15.48
C LYS A 39 1.40 6.32 14.99
N LEU A 40 1.80 5.14 15.45
CA LEU A 40 1.16 3.87 15.04
C LEU A 40 -0.30 3.80 15.48
N GLN A 41 -0.62 4.25 16.70
CA GLN A 41 -1.99 4.32 17.19
C GLN A 41 -2.84 5.27 16.33
N TYR A 42 -2.33 6.46 16.03
CA TYR A 42 -3.00 7.41 15.14
C TYR A 42 -3.26 6.80 13.76
N GLN A 43 -2.25 6.19 13.13
CA GLN A 43 -2.38 5.59 11.80
C GLN A 43 -3.47 4.51 11.78
N ARG A 44 -3.49 3.65 12.81
CA ARG A 44 -4.51 2.62 12.96
C ARG A 44 -5.91 3.23 13.11
N SER A 45 -6.11 4.12 14.07
CA SER A 45 -7.42 4.73 14.33
C SER A 45 -7.93 5.55 13.15
N ALA A 46 -7.05 6.31 12.48
CA ALA A 46 -7.41 7.08 11.30
C ALA A 46 -7.82 6.15 10.13
N THR A 47 -7.09 5.05 9.93
CA THR A 47 -7.43 4.05 8.90
C THR A 47 -8.77 3.37 9.20
N GLU A 48 -9.01 2.98 10.46
CA GLU A 48 -10.28 2.38 10.89
C GLU A 48 -11.46 3.34 10.71
N ASN A 49 -11.27 4.64 10.97
CA ASN A 49 -12.29 5.67 10.75
C ASN A 49 -12.63 5.84 9.26
N VAL A 50 -11.65 5.76 8.36
CA VAL A 50 -11.90 5.74 6.92
C VAL A 50 -12.75 4.51 6.56
N PHE A 51 -12.44 3.32 7.08
CA PHE A 51 -13.27 2.15 6.80
C PHE A 51 -14.72 2.27 7.26
N MET A 52 -14.96 2.81 8.47
CA MET A 52 -16.31 3.07 8.94
C MET A 52 -17.06 4.02 8.00
N THR A 53 -16.40 5.10 7.57
CA THR A 53 -16.97 6.10 6.66
C THR A 53 -17.43 5.49 5.33
N PHE A 54 -16.64 4.56 4.79
CA PHE A 54 -16.92 3.91 3.50
C PHE A 54 -17.61 2.54 3.64
N GLN A 55 -18.07 2.16 4.84
CA GLN A 55 -18.73 0.88 5.13
C GLN A 55 -17.88 -0.34 4.70
N LEU A 56 -16.58 -0.27 4.99
CA LEU A 56 -15.55 -1.28 4.68
C LEU A 56 -14.89 -1.85 5.94
N ASP A 57 -15.51 -1.69 7.11
CA ASP A 57 -15.04 -2.14 8.42
C ASP A 57 -15.10 -3.66 8.62
N CYS A 58 -15.06 -4.44 7.55
CA CYS A 58 -15.08 -5.88 7.63
C CYS A 58 -13.81 -6.42 8.33
N PRO A 59 -13.91 -7.51 9.12
CA PRO A 59 -12.77 -8.05 9.86
C PRO A 59 -11.56 -8.42 8.99
N LYS A 60 -11.77 -8.71 7.70
CA LYS A 60 -10.70 -9.03 6.75
C LYS A 60 -9.80 -7.83 6.49
N LEU A 61 -10.35 -6.63 6.33
CA LEU A 61 -9.58 -5.40 6.09
C LEU A 61 -8.99 -4.85 7.39
N LEU A 62 -9.75 -4.89 8.50
CA LEU A 62 -9.27 -4.42 9.80
C LEU A 62 -8.00 -5.17 10.28
N LYS A 63 -7.89 -6.47 9.99
CA LYS A 63 -6.69 -7.27 10.30
C LYS A 63 -5.43 -6.84 9.54
N LEU A 64 -5.57 -6.06 8.47
CA LEU A 64 -4.46 -5.59 7.64
C LEU A 64 -3.99 -4.16 7.99
N THR A 65 -4.58 -3.51 9.00
CA THR A 65 -4.18 -2.15 9.43
C THR A 65 -2.71 -2.02 9.83
N GLY A 66 -2.08 -3.12 10.29
CA GLY A 66 -0.63 -3.18 10.55
C GLY A 66 0.24 -3.48 9.32
N LEU A 67 -0.35 -3.73 8.15
CA LEU A 67 0.32 -4.11 6.90
C LEU A 67 -0.19 -3.21 5.75
N PRO A 68 0.15 -1.91 5.74
CA PRO A 68 -0.56 -0.93 4.93
C PRO A 68 -0.45 -1.15 3.42
N GLY A 69 0.70 -1.63 2.91
CA GLY A 69 0.83 -1.99 1.50
C GLY A 69 -0.09 -3.16 1.10
N ARG A 70 -0.19 -4.18 1.96
CA ARG A 70 -1.10 -5.33 1.75
C ARG A 70 -2.56 -4.91 1.89
N LEU A 71 -2.85 -3.98 2.80
CA LEU A 71 -4.18 -3.43 2.98
C LEU A 71 -4.68 -2.74 1.71
N ILE A 72 -3.88 -1.84 1.13
CA ILE A 72 -4.23 -1.19 -0.15
C ILE A 72 -4.42 -2.23 -1.26
N ALA A 73 -3.53 -3.22 -1.36
CA ALA A 73 -3.70 -4.30 -2.34
C ALA A 73 -5.01 -5.07 -2.15
N SER A 74 -5.37 -5.42 -0.90
CA SER A 74 -6.62 -6.12 -0.58
C SER A 74 -7.88 -5.28 -0.82
N LEU A 75 -7.79 -3.95 -0.74
CA LEU A 75 -8.89 -3.05 -1.13
C LEU A 75 -9.22 -3.20 -2.62
N PHE A 76 -8.22 -3.21 -3.50
CA PHE A 76 -8.43 -3.40 -4.94
C PHE A 76 -8.83 -4.82 -5.34
N GLU A 77 -8.66 -5.78 -4.43
CA GLU A 77 -9.13 -7.15 -4.60
C GLU A 77 -10.59 -7.36 -4.13
N HIS A 78 -11.17 -6.37 -3.45
CA HIS A 78 -12.51 -6.42 -2.88
C HIS A 78 -13.59 -6.70 -3.95
N SER A 79 -14.64 -7.44 -3.60
CA SER A 79 -15.69 -7.84 -4.57
C SER A 79 -16.41 -6.64 -5.19
N SER A 80 -16.55 -5.55 -4.40
CA SER A 80 -17.15 -4.30 -4.84
C SER A 80 -16.51 -3.69 -6.09
N VAL A 81 -15.23 -3.98 -6.36
CA VAL A 81 -14.54 -3.52 -7.58
C VAL A 81 -15.19 -4.16 -8.81
N VAL A 82 -15.34 -5.49 -8.78
CA VAL A 82 -15.95 -6.26 -9.87
C VAL A 82 -17.44 -5.90 -10.01
N GLU A 83 -18.16 -5.80 -8.90
CA GLU A 83 -19.58 -5.40 -8.88
C GLU A 83 -19.79 -4.04 -9.54
N ARG A 84 -18.94 -3.05 -9.21
CA ARG A 84 -19.01 -1.69 -9.75
C ARG A 84 -18.70 -1.63 -11.26
N VAL A 85 -17.77 -2.45 -11.75
CA VAL A 85 -17.46 -2.53 -13.19
C VAL A 85 -18.64 -3.15 -13.96
N LYS A 86 -19.28 -4.18 -13.40
CA LYS A 86 -20.43 -4.86 -14.04
C LYS A 86 -21.71 -4.01 -14.03
N SER A 87 -21.95 -3.24 -12.97
CA SER A 87 -23.18 -2.47 -12.78
C SER A 87 -22.91 -1.00 -12.42
N PRO A 88 -22.43 -0.16 -13.37
CA PRO A 88 -22.08 1.23 -13.08
C PRO A 88 -23.26 2.10 -12.62
N ALA A 89 -24.50 1.74 -13.00
CA ALA A 89 -25.72 2.49 -12.72
C ALA A 89 -26.45 2.07 -11.41
N GLY A 90 -25.94 1.06 -10.67
CA GLY A 90 -26.61 0.45 -9.51
C GLY A 90 -25.99 0.82 -8.16
N GLN A 91 -25.78 2.11 -7.92
CA GLN A 91 -24.85 2.65 -6.93
C GLN A 91 -25.20 2.37 -5.45
N THR A 92 -24.50 1.41 -4.84
CA THR A 92 -24.23 1.33 -3.38
C THR A 92 -22.83 0.80 -3.03
N SER A 93 -22.10 0.20 -3.97
CA SER A 93 -20.75 -0.32 -3.72
C SER A 93 -19.76 0.81 -3.38
N PRO A 94 -18.83 0.65 -2.41
CA PRO A 94 -17.89 1.70 -2.01
C PRO A 94 -16.92 2.07 -3.14
N ASP A 95 -16.47 3.33 -3.16
CA ASP A 95 -15.44 3.80 -4.09
C ASP A 95 -14.04 3.49 -3.53
N ILE A 96 -13.48 2.38 -3.97
CA ILE A 96 -12.17 1.90 -3.54
C ILE A 96 -11.04 2.88 -3.92
N HIS A 97 -11.15 3.63 -5.01
CA HIS A 97 -10.16 4.65 -5.35
C HIS A 97 -10.11 5.76 -4.30
N ALA A 98 -11.27 6.24 -3.84
CA ALA A 98 -11.36 7.26 -2.81
C ALA A 98 -10.76 6.74 -1.49
N VAL A 99 -11.14 5.53 -1.08
CA VAL A 99 -10.63 4.88 0.14
C VAL A 99 -9.10 4.74 0.10
N ALA A 100 -8.55 4.26 -1.02
CA ALA A 100 -7.11 4.10 -1.18
C ALA A 100 -6.37 5.45 -1.18
N LYS A 101 -6.94 6.50 -1.79
CA LYS A 101 -6.40 7.87 -1.78
C LYS A 101 -6.37 8.49 -0.38
N GLU A 102 -7.34 8.15 0.49
CA GLU A 102 -7.34 8.62 1.88
C GLU A 102 -6.37 7.84 2.77
N ILE A 103 -6.29 6.52 2.64
CA ILE A 103 -5.49 5.66 3.52
C ILE A 103 -3.99 5.73 3.20
N ALA A 104 -3.63 5.88 1.93
CA ALA A 104 -2.24 5.91 1.50
C ALA A 104 -1.37 6.97 2.20
N PRO A 105 -1.76 8.26 2.27
CA PRO A 105 -0.97 9.28 2.96
C PRO A 105 -0.91 9.06 4.47
N ILE A 106 -1.99 8.56 5.10
CA ILE A 106 -2.01 8.22 6.53
C ILE A 106 -0.90 7.19 6.84
N ASN A 107 -0.72 6.22 5.97
CA ASN A 107 0.17 5.08 6.18
C ASN A 107 1.52 5.18 5.44
N GLY A 108 1.76 6.27 4.69
CA GLY A 108 2.98 6.43 3.89
C GLY A 108 3.14 5.39 2.77
N VAL A 109 2.04 4.98 2.13
CA VAL A 109 2.05 4.00 1.04
C VAL A 109 2.12 4.70 -0.31
N ASP A 110 3.05 4.25 -1.16
CA ASP A 110 3.10 4.65 -2.57
C ASP A 110 2.07 3.87 -3.39
N LEU A 111 1.01 4.57 -3.82
CA LEU A 111 -0.05 4.00 -4.64
C LEU A 111 0.42 3.58 -6.03
N LEU A 112 1.40 4.26 -6.63
CA LEU A 112 1.97 3.88 -7.92
C LEU A 112 2.70 2.54 -7.81
N LYS A 113 3.46 2.36 -6.74
CA LYS A 113 4.13 1.08 -6.46
C LYS A 113 3.12 -0.06 -6.29
N ILE A 114 2.06 0.14 -5.51
CA ILE A 114 1.00 -0.87 -5.35
C ILE A 114 0.30 -1.15 -6.68
N ARG A 115 -0.02 -0.11 -7.45
CA ARG A 115 -0.64 -0.25 -8.78
C ARG A 115 0.21 -1.14 -9.70
N ASN A 116 1.51 -0.90 -9.78
CA ASN A 116 2.41 -1.69 -10.62
C ASN A 116 2.45 -3.16 -10.19
N ILE A 117 2.52 -3.43 -8.87
CA ILE A 117 2.49 -4.80 -8.33
C ILE A 117 1.18 -5.50 -8.70
N LEU A 118 0.05 -4.82 -8.59
CA LEU A 118 -1.26 -5.39 -8.92
C LEU A 118 -1.41 -5.64 -10.43
N LEU A 119 -0.93 -4.73 -11.27
CA LEU A 119 -0.92 -4.89 -12.73
C LEU A 119 -0.06 -6.10 -13.13
N GLU A 120 1.16 -6.21 -12.60
CA GLU A 120 2.02 -7.36 -12.82
C GLU A 120 1.32 -8.65 -12.38
N LYS A 121 0.73 -8.67 -11.17
CA LYS A 121 0.00 -9.84 -10.65
C LYS A 121 -1.14 -10.29 -11.55
N TRP A 122 -1.91 -9.35 -12.12
CA TRP A 122 -3.13 -9.68 -12.85
C TRP A 122 -2.92 -9.85 -14.36
N LEU A 123 -1.87 -9.25 -14.92
CA LEU A 123 -1.56 -9.34 -16.36
C LEU A 123 -0.49 -10.38 -16.67
N CYS A 124 0.45 -10.63 -15.74
CA CYS A 124 1.52 -11.60 -15.94
C CYS A 124 1.09 -12.95 -15.34
N THR A 125 0.48 -13.81 -16.15
CA THR A 125 0.20 -15.20 -15.75
C THR A 125 1.52 -15.97 -15.63
N PRO A 126 1.85 -16.64 -14.49
CA PRO A 126 3.10 -17.41 -14.33
C PRO A 126 3.26 -18.64 -15.26
N GLY A 127 2.43 -18.81 -16.28
CA GLY A 127 2.40 -19.99 -17.15
C GLY A 127 2.25 -19.73 -18.65
N GLN A 128 2.20 -18.47 -19.11
CA GLN A 128 2.06 -18.15 -20.54
C GLN A 128 3.39 -17.86 -21.27
N THR A 129 4.53 -18.07 -20.63
CA THR A 129 5.87 -17.88 -21.24
C THR A 129 6.56 -19.19 -21.63
N ASN A 130 5.86 -20.33 -21.59
CA ASN A 130 6.38 -21.59 -22.11
C ASN A 130 5.93 -21.74 -23.56
N GLY A 131 6.72 -21.19 -24.48
CA GLY A 131 6.45 -21.17 -25.91
C GLY A 131 6.06 -22.54 -26.46
N LYS A 132 4.75 -22.73 -26.71
CA LYS A 132 4.19 -23.64 -27.70
C LYS A 132 2.88 -23.02 -28.19
N ASP A 133 2.84 -22.79 -29.49
CA ASP A 133 1.67 -22.54 -30.32
C ASP A 133 0.81 -21.33 -29.94
N LEU A 134 1.18 -20.20 -30.55
CA LEU A 134 0.27 -19.11 -30.87
C LEU A 134 -0.77 -19.60 -31.89
N GLN A 135 -1.59 -20.60 -31.54
CA GLN A 135 -2.90 -20.73 -32.15
C GLN A 135 -3.69 -19.54 -31.60
N TYR A 136 -3.87 -18.56 -32.47
CA TYR A 136 -4.88 -17.52 -32.34
C TYR A 136 -6.24 -18.23 -32.36
N GLN A 137 -6.56 -18.93 -31.27
CA GLN A 137 -7.86 -19.52 -31.08
C GLN A 137 -8.76 -18.34 -30.75
N ASP A 138 -9.72 -18.11 -31.65
CA ASP A 138 -10.78 -17.12 -31.62
C ASP A 138 -11.76 -17.36 -30.46
N SER A 139 -11.24 -17.74 -29.28
CA SER A 139 -11.94 -17.59 -28.03
C SER A 139 -11.64 -16.18 -27.55
N VAL A 140 -12.40 -15.23 -28.07
CA VAL A 140 -12.84 -14.10 -27.24
C VAL A 140 -13.66 -14.72 -26.11
N THR A 141 -13.00 -15.38 -25.16
CA THR A 141 -13.56 -15.64 -23.84
C THR A 141 -13.96 -14.27 -23.36
N ASP A 142 -15.26 -14.11 -23.15
CA ASP A 142 -15.92 -12.86 -22.82
C ASP A 142 -15.04 -12.07 -21.85
N LEU A 143 -14.29 -11.08 -22.39
CA LEU A 143 -13.32 -10.28 -21.61
C LEU A 143 -14.03 -9.55 -20.45
N THR A 144 -15.35 -9.48 -20.55
CA THR A 144 -16.36 -9.05 -19.59
C THR A 144 -16.68 -10.08 -18.49
N GLU A 145 -15.98 -11.20 -18.37
CA GLU A 145 -16.14 -12.14 -17.25
C GLU A 145 -14.90 -12.33 -16.37
N ASP A 146 -13.68 -12.03 -16.84
CA ASP A 146 -12.48 -12.18 -16.02
C ASP A 146 -12.41 -11.11 -14.90
N PRO A 147 -12.50 -11.50 -13.62
CA PRO A 147 -12.44 -10.55 -12.51
C PRO A 147 -11.09 -9.86 -12.39
N ASN A 148 -9.99 -10.45 -12.85
CA ASN A 148 -8.68 -9.79 -12.85
C ASN A 148 -8.62 -8.70 -13.90
N LEU A 149 -9.11 -8.96 -15.11
CA LEU A 149 -9.21 -7.95 -16.15
C LEU A 149 -10.13 -6.78 -15.73
N MET A 150 -11.26 -7.07 -15.07
CA MET A 150 -12.11 -6.01 -14.51
C MET A 150 -11.41 -5.16 -13.45
N ARG A 151 -10.64 -5.81 -12.56
CA ARG A 151 -9.83 -5.08 -11.57
C ARG A 151 -8.76 -4.22 -12.23
N VAL A 152 -8.13 -4.70 -13.32
CA VAL A 152 -7.20 -3.89 -14.12
C VAL A 152 -7.91 -2.68 -14.71
N VAL A 153 -9.05 -2.86 -15.38
CA VAL A 153 -9.83 -1.76 -15.95
C VAL A 153 -10.19 -0.73 -14.87
N TYR A 154 -10.70 -1.19 -13.72
CA TYR A 154 -11.01 -0.31 -12.60
C TYR A 154 -9.76 0.43 -12.11
N LEU A 155 -8.67 -0.29 -11.80
CA LEU A 155 -7.42 0.28 -11.31
C LEU A 155 -6.83 1.34 -12.26
N LEU A 156 -6.97 1.17 -13.57
CA LEU A 156 -6.51 2.13 -14.57
C LEU A 156 -7.39 3.40 -14.60
N GLN A 157 -8.67 3.33 -14.22
CA GLN A 157 -9.55 4.51 -14.12
C GLN A 157 -9.10 5.50 -13.05
N MET A 158 -8.30 5.06 -12.06
CA MET A 158 -7.78 5.88 -10.95
C MET A 158 -7.09 7.19 -11.38
N HIS A 159 -6.53 7.23 -12.59
CA HIS A 159 -5.73 8.35 -13.13
C HIS A 159 -6.33 8.99 -14.40
N SER A 160 -7.46 8.50 -14.90
CA SER A 160 -8.01 8.91 -16.20
C SER A 160 -8.68 10.30 -16.20
N MET A 161 -8.70 11.01 -15.06
CA MET A 161 -9.27 12.36 -14.92
C MET A 161 -8.23 13.47 -14.78
N ASP A 162 -6.94 13.18 -14.52
CA ASP A 162 -5.91 14.23 -14.35
C ASP A 162 -5.27 14.68 -15.68
N MET A 163 -5.44 13.91 -16.77
CA MET A 163 -4.88 14.21 -18.09
C MET A 163 -5.81 15.03 -19.00
N ARG A 164 -7.03 15.39 -18.57
CA ARG A 164 -7.98 16.13 -19.42
C ARG A 164 -7.79 17.66 -19.41
N HIS A 165 -6.79 18.18 -18.70
CA HIS A 165 -6.53 19.62 -18.61
C HIS A 165 -5.37 20.13 -19.49
N VAL A 166 -4.74 19.30 -20.33
CA VAL A 166 -3.54 19.72 -21.10
C VAL A 166 -3.80 19.98 -22.58
N CYS A 167 -5.00 19.73 -23.11
CA CYS A 167 -5.33 20.07 -24.50
C CYS A 167 -6.59 20.93 -24.59
N SER A 168 -6.47 22.22 -24.23
CA SER A 168 -7.29 23.27 -24.85
C SER A 168 -6.37 24.09 -25.74
N VAL A 169 -6.33 23.76 -27.03
CA VAL A 169 -5.76 24.65 -28.04
C VAL A 169 -6.76 25.79 -28.23
N PRO A 170 -6.38 27.07 -28.08
CA PRO A 170 -7.29 28.16 -28.40
C PRO A 170 -7.42 28.26 -29.92
N SER A 171 -8.67 28.27 -30.39
CA SER A 171 -9.05 28.69 -31.74
C SER A 171 -8.87 30.20 -31.92
#